data_AF-A0A661QH58-F1
#
_entry.id   AF-A0A661QH58-F1
#
_cell.length_a   1.000
_cell.length_b   1.000
_cell.length_c   1.000
_cell.angle_alpha   90.00
_cell.angle_beta   90.00
_cell.angle_gamma   90.00
#
_symmetry.space_group_name_H-M   'P 1'
#
loop_
_entity.id
_entity.type
_entity.pdbx_description
1 polymer ?
#
loop_
_entity_poly.entity_id
_entity_poly.type
_entity_poly.pdbx_seq_one_letter_code
_entity_poly.pdbx_strand_id
1 'polypeptide(L)'
;VGLLLQAVLFQFGGLTTLGVNTVTMGVPAVVCYAIFRKASLSKEGWIPVIASFLCGAGAVFLGAILVAVALVTTGEAFLPAAKLIVVAHIPVMVIEGIITTVCVKFLQRVKPEILEVGHAKY
;
A
#
# COMPACT_ATOMS: atom_id res chain seq x y z
N VAL A 1 -9.52 7.41 -8.11
CA VAL A 1 -10.91 7.87 -7.82
C VAL A 1 -11.29 7.79 -6.35
N GLY A 2 -10.83 6.78 -5.58
CA GLY A 2 -11.19 6.65 -4.15
C GLY A 2 -10.96 7.91 -3.32
N LEU A 3 -9.77 8.53 -3.43
CA LEU A 3 -9.45 9.78 -2.74
C LEU A 3 -10.32 10.97 -3.15
N LEU A 4 -10.75 11.04 -4.42
CA LEU A 4 -11.67 12.08 -4.89
C LEU A 4 -13.04 11.91 -4.23
N LEU A 5 -13.56 10.68 -4.20
CA LEU A 5 -14.81 10.36 -3.52
C LEU A 5 -14.72 10.66 -2.03
N GLN A 6 -13.57 10.38 -1.41
CA GLN A 6 -13.31 10.69 0.00
C GLN A 6 -13.36 12.19 0.29
N ALA A 7 -12.76 13.02 -0.58
CA ALA A 7 -12.80 14.47 -0.46
C ALA A 7 -14.21 15.05 -0.65
N VAL A 8 -14.98 14.54 -1.62
CA VAL A 8 -16.31 15.09 -1.93
C VAL A 8 -17.38 14.61 -0.94
N LEU A 9 -17.44 13.30 -0.67
CA LEU A 9 -18.51 12.69 0.12
C LEU A 9 -18.28 12.80 1.64
N PHE A 10 -17.02 12.68 2.07
CA PHE A 10 -16.66 12.64 3.50
C PHE A 10 -15.91 13.89 3.96
N GLN A 11 -15.70 14.87 3.07
CA GLN A 11 -14.94 16.10 3.36
C GLN A 11 -13.55 15.81 3.94
N PHE A 12 -12.95 14.68 3.55
CA PHE A 12 -11.66 14.23 4.06
C PHE A 12 -10.59 14.29 2.95
N GLY A 13 -9.48 14.98 3.22
CA GLY A 13 -8.33 15.00 2.31
C GLY A 13 -8.33 16.09 1.23
N GLY A 14 -9.36 16.94 1.16
CA GLY A 14 -9.41 18.22 0.42
C GLY A 14 -9.21 18.14 -1.11
N LEU A 15 -9.86 19.02 -1.88
CA LEU A 15 -9.68 19.03 -3.34
C LEU A 15 -8.30 19.56 -3.76
N THR A 16 -7.78 20.58 -3.06
CA THR A 16 -6.46 21.16 -3.34
C THR A 16 -5.31 20.21 -2.98
N THR A 17 -5.50 19.38 -1.96
CA THR A 17 -4.53 18.39 -1.48
C THR A 17 -4.69 17.02 -2.15
N LEU A 18 -5.64 16.85 -3.07
CA LEU A 18 -5.89 15.57 -3.75
C LEU A 18 -4.65 15.03 -4.48
N GLY A 19 -3.88 15.90 -5.13
CA GLY A 19 -2.68 15.53 -5.87
C GLY A 19 -1.61 14.92 -4.96
N VAL A 20 -1.25 15.61 -3.88
CA VAL A 20 -0.25 15.11 -2.93
C VAL A 20 -0.72 13.84 -2.23
N ASN A 21 -1.99 13.74 -1.83
CA ASN A 21 -2.54 12.51 -1.25
C ASN A 21 -2.45 11.33 -2.24
N THR A 22 -2.72 11.59 -3.53
CA THR A 22 -2.61 10.56 -4.57
C THR A 22 -1.17 10.08 -4.74
N VAL A 23 -0.19 10.98 -4.71
CA VAL A 23 1.23 10.60 -4.79
C VAL A 23 1.64 9.79 -3.56
N THR A 24 1.28 10.27 -2.36
CA THR A 24 1.62 9.64 -1.08
C THR A 24 1.06 8.22 -0.95
N MET A 25 -0.10 7.92 -1.52
CA MET A 25 -0.68 6.57 -1.47
C MET A 25 -0.35 5.73 -2.71
N GLY A 26 -0.34 6.35 -3.89
CA GLY A 26 -0.20 5.65 -5.17
C GLY A 26 1.24 5.23 -5.50
N VAL A 27 2.21 6.12 -5.30
CA VAL A 27 3.61 5.82 -5.64
C VAL A 27 4.16 4.65 -4.81
N PRO A 28 4.01 4.63 -3.48
CA PRO A 28 4.38 3.46 -2.67
C PRO A 28 3.76 2.14 -3.14
N ALA A 29 2.48 2.16 -3.51
CA ALA A 29 1.79 0.97 -3.98
C ALA A 29 2.40 0.44 -5.28
N VAL A 30 2.72 1.32 -6.23
CA VAL A 30 3.37 0.93 -7.50
C VAL A 30 4.79 0.41 -7.25
N VAL A 31 5.55 1.03 -6.36
CA VAL A 31 6.91 0.59 -6.00
C VAL A 31 6.87 -0.80 -5.36
N CYS A 32 5.98 -1.01 -4.38
CA CYS A 32 5.81 -2.32 -3.74
C CYS A 32 5.33 -3.38 -4.73
N TYR A 33 4.40 -3.05 -5.63
CA TYR A 33 4.00 -3.96 -6.70
C TYR A 33 5.21 -4.36 -7.56
N ALA A 34 6.02 -3.40 -8.03
CA ALA A 34 7.18 -3.69 -8.87
C ALA A 34 8.19 -4.62 -8.17
N ILE A 35 8.40 -4.45 -6.86
CA ILE A 35 9.32 -5.26 -6.05
C ILE A 35 8.75 -6.67 -5.80
N PHE A 36 7.49 -6.77 -5.38
CA PHE A 36 6.93 -8.02 -4.85
C PHE A 36 6.14 -8.84 -5.87
N ARG A 37 5.76 -8.28 -7.04
CA ARG A 37 4.91 -8.94 -8.06
C ARG A 37 5.30 -10.39 -8.33
N LYS A 38 6.57 -10.66 -8.63
CA LYS A 38 7.03 -12.02 -8.98
C LYS A 38 6.88 -12.99 -7.80
N ALA A 39 7.25 -12.56 -6.59
CA ALA A 39 7.18 -13.39 -5.40
C ALA A 39 5.73 -13.61 -4.93
N SER A 40 4.88 -12.59 -5.01
CA SER A 40 3.44 -12.67 -4.67
C SER A 40 2.67 -13.64 -5.58
N LEU A 41 3.17 -13.89 -6.79
CA LEU A 41 2.58 -14.82 -7.76
C LEU A 41 3.30 -16.17 -7.84
N SER A 42 4.25 -16.45 -6.95
CA SER A 42 4.93 -17.74 -6.90
C SER A 42 3.96 -18.88 -6.54
N LYS A 43 4.20 -20.07 -7.10
CA LYS A 43 3.47 -21.30 -6.75
C LYS A 43 4.06 -22.01 -5.52
N GLU A 44 5.19 -21.53 -5.02
CA GLU A 44 5.97 -22.22 -3.99
C GLU A 44 5.54 -21.84 -2.57
N GLY A 45 4.83 -22.77 -1.92
CA GLY A 45 4.65 -22.79 -0.46
C GLY A 45 4.19 -21.46 0.16
N TRP A 46 4.99 -20.92 1.07
CA TRP A 46 4.68 -19.72 1.86
C TRP A 46 5.14 -18.41 1.21
N ILE A 47 5.91 -18.46 0.13
CA ILE A 47 6.46 -17.29 -0.57
C ILE A 47 5.36 -16.30 -1.02
N PRO A 48 4.28 -16.73 -1.72
CA PRO A 48 3.24 -15.78 -2.15
C PRO A 48 2.50 -15.14 -0.99
N VAL A 49 2.38 -15.83 0.16
CA VAL A 49 1.77 -15.28 1.38
C VAL A 49 2.62 -14.14 1.92
N ILE A 50 3.90 -14.41 2.17
CA ILE A 50 4.81 -13.43 2.77
C ILE A 50 4.99 -12.24 1.82
N ALA A 51 5.16 -12.50 0.53
CA ALA A 51 5.36 -11.44 -0.46
C ALA A 51 4.13 -10.55 -0.64
N SER A 52 2.91 -11.10 -0.70
CA SER A 52 1.69 -10.28 -0.78
C SER A 52 1.43 -9.49 0.52
N PHE A 53 1.73 -10.07 1.68
CA PHE A 53 1.69 -9.36 2.95
C PHE A 53 2.66 -8.17 2.98
N LEU A 54 3.94 -8.41 2.64
CA LEU A 54 4.96 -7.38 2.60
C LEU A 54 4.68 -6.32 1.52
N CYS A 55 4.03 -6.69 0.42
CA CYS A 55 3.58 -5.75 -0.59
C CYS A 55 2.55 -4.76 -0.02
N GLY A 56 1.51 -5.25 0.66
CA GLY A 56 0.47 -4.41 1.26
C GLY A 56 0.99 -3.56 2.43
N ALA A 57 1.65 -4.22 3.39
CA ALA A 57 2.23 -3.54 4.55
C ALA A 57 3.33 -2.54 4.15
N GLY A 58 4.17 -2.90 3.18
CA GLY A 58 5.23 -2.05 2.64
C GLY A 58 4.69 -0.80 1.96
N ALA A 59 3.58 -0.90 1.23
CA ALA A 59 2.97 0.27 0.59
C ALA A 59 2.50 1.30 1.63
N VAL A 60 1.85 0.83 2.71
CA VAL A 60 1.42 1.70 3.83
C VAL A 60 2.62 2.27 4.58
N PHE A 61 3.64 1.46 4.83
CA PHE A 61 4.86 1.90 5.49
C PHE A 61 5.55 3.03 4.73
N LEU A 62 5.79 2.84 3.43
CA LEU A 62 6.41 3.85 2.58
C LEU A 62 5.54 5.11 2.49
N GLY A 63 4.20 4.98 2.43
CA GLY A 63 3.28 6.11 2.52
C GLY A 63 3.43 6.88 3.83
N ALA A 64 3.50 6.18 4.97
CA ALA A 64 3.72 6.80 6.28
C ALA A 64 5.09 7.50 6.36
N ILE A 65 6.13 6.96 5.72
CA ILE A 65 7.44 7.60 5.62
C ILE A 65 7.35 8.90 4.80
N LEU A 66 6.64 8.90 3.66
CA LEU A 66 6.45 10.13 2.88
C LEU A 66 5.75 11.22 3.68
N VAL A 67 4.73 10.86 4.47
CA VAL A 67 4.06 11.81 5.38
C VAL A 67 5.00 12.28 6.48
N ALA A 68 5.77 11.38 7.09
CA ALA A 68 6.74 11.74 8.11
C ALA A 68 7.80 12.71 7.56
N VAL A 69 8.32 12.46 6.35
CA VAL A 69 9.25 13.37 5.67
C VAL A 69 8.62 14.75 5.46
N ALA A 70 7.37 14.81 4.99
CA ALA A 70 6.66 16.07 4.81
C ALA A 70 6.48 16.85 6.13
N LEU A 71 6.26 16.15 7.24
CA LEU A 71 6.18 16.76 8.57
C LEU A 71 7.54 17.31 9.03
N VAL A 72 8.62 16.55 8.86
CA VAL A 72 9.98 16.98 9.21
C VAL A 72 10.38 18.23 8.42
N THR A 73 10.03 18.30 7.14
CA THR A 73 10.35 19.48 6.30
C THR A 73 9.48 20.70 6.60
N THR A 74 8.36 20.53 7.31
CA THR A 74 7.50 21.65 7.73
C THR A 74 8.09 22.42 8.92
N GLY A 75 8.88 21.76 9.78
CA GLY A 75 9.60 22.41 10.88
C GLY A 75 9.86 21.51 12.08
N GLU A 76 10.82 21.90 12.94
CA GLU A 76 11.26 21.09 14.09
C GLU A 76 10.13 20.77 15.08
N ALA A 77 9.13 21.65 15.20
CA ALA A 77 7.95 21.44 16.05
C ALA A 77 7.15 20.18 15.67
N PHE A 78 7.27 19.68 14.43
CA PHE A 78 6.54 18.51 13.93
C PHE A 78 7.33 17.20 14.04
N LEU A 79 8.58 17.23 14.54
CA LEU A 79 9.38 16.01 14.75
C LEU A 79 8.67 14.96 15.62
N PRO A 80 8.00 15.31 16.74
CA PRO A 80 7.26 14.32 17.53
C PRO A 80 6.10 13.70 16.74
N ALA A 81 5.36 14.51 15.97
CA ALA A 81 4.26 14.05 15.13
C ALA A 81 4.75 13.10 14.01
N ALA A 82 5.89 13.42 13.40
CA ALA A 82 6.51 12.58 12.37
C ALA A 82 6.94 11.20 12.90
N LYS A 83 7.40 11.11 14.15
CA LYS A 83 7.69 9.81 14.79
C LYS A 83 6.41 9.07 15.13
N LEU A 84 5.45 9.79 15.71
CA LEU A 84 4.19 9.21 16.16
C LEU A 84 3.39 8.63 14.99
N ILE A 85 3.40 9.29 13.82
CA ILE A 85 2.61 8.82 12.68
C ILE A 85 3.07 7.45 12.19
N VAL A 86 4.37 7.20 12.10
CA VAL A 86 4.90 5.90 11.66
C VAL A 86 4.50 4.79 12.64
N VAL A 87 4.63 5.05 13.94
CA VAL A 87 4.25 4.09 15.00
C VAL A 87 2.74 3.84 15.00
N ALA A 88 1.94 4.90 14.90
CA ALA A 88 0.49 4.81 14.89
C ALA A 88 -0.06 4.07 13.65
N HIS A 89 0.71 3.99 12.57
CA HIS A 89 0.32 3.26 11.37
C HIS A 89 0.66 1.77 11.41
N ILE A 90 1.36 1.27 12.43
CA ILE A 90 1.69 -0.16 12.55
C ILE A 90 0.44 -1.06 12.47
N PRO A 91 -0.66 -0.79 13.20
CA PRO A 91 -1.88 -1.59 13.07
C PRO A 91 -2.45 -1.57 11.65
N VAL A 92 -2.42 -0.41 10.99
CA VAL A 92 -2.91 -0.23 9.61
C VAL A 92 -2.05 -1.03 8.63
N MET A 93 -0.73 -1.03 8.79
CA MET A 93 0.20 -1.81 7.96
C MET A 93 -0.10 -3.31 8.07
N VAL A 94 -0.36 -3.81 9.28
CA VAL A 94 -0.70 -5.22 9.50
C VAL A 94 -2.03 -5.57 8.84
N ILE A 95 -3.05 -4.74 9.03
CA ILE A 95 -4.38 -4.95 8.44
C ILE A 95 -4.28 -4.94 6.91
N GLU A 96 -3.60 -3.96 6.33
CA GLU A 96 -3.45 -3.85 4.88
C GLU A 96 -2.69 -5.04 4.29
N GLY A 97 -1.63 -5.50 4.96
CA GLY A 97 -0.90 -6.71 4.57
C GLY A 97 -1.80 -7.95 4.57
N ILE A 98 -2.64 -8.13 5.59
CA ILE A 98 -3.59 -9.25 5.66
C ILE A 98 -4.62 -9.16 4.52
N ILE A 99 -5.26 -8.00 4.35
CA ILE A 99 -6.27 -7.79 3.30
C ILE A 99 -5.66 -8.05 1.92
N THR A 100 -4.48 -7.48 1.65
CA THR A 100 -3.77 -7.69 0.38
C THR A 100 -3.49 -9.17 0.13
N THR A 101 -3.02 -9.90 1.15
CA THR A 101 -2.75 -11.34 1.05
C THR A 101 -4.01 -12.12 0.71
N VAL A 102 -5.14 -11.82 1.38
CA VAL A 102 -6.43 -12.47 1.13
C VAL A 102 -6.91 -12.17 -0.29
N CYS A 103 -6.86 -10.92 -0.73
CA CYS A 103 -7.27 -10.51 -2.08
C CYS A 103 -6.43 -11.20 -3.16
N VAL A 104 -5.10 -11.20 -3.02
CA VAL A 104 -4.21 -11.85 -3.99
C VAL A 104 -4.49 -13.36 -4.07
N LYS A 105 -4.60 -14.04 -2.93
CA LYS A 105 -4.92 -15.49 -2.92
C LYS A 105 -6.29 -15.80 -3.49
N PHE A 106 -7.29 -14.97 -3.18
CA PHE A 106 -8.63 -15.13 -3.72
C PHE A 106 -8.62 -14.98 -5.25
N LEU A 107 -7.98 -13.93 -5.77
CA LEU A 107 -7.87 -13.68 -7.21
C LEU A 107 -7.09 -14.79 -7.93
N GLN A 108 -6.00 -15.29 -7.34
CA GLN A 108 -5.26 -16.44 -7.88
C GLN A 108 -6.12 -17.70 -8.04
N ARG A 109 -7.12 -17.90 -7.17
CA ARG A 109 -8.01 -19.06 -7.25
C ARG A 109 -9.21 -18.84 -8.17
N VAL A 110 -9.78 -17.64 -8.19
CA VAL A 110 -11.06 -17.39 -8.86
C VAL A 110 -10.89 -16.83 -10.27
N LYS A 111 -9.88 -15.99 -10.51
CA LYS A 111 -9.58 -15.36 -11.81
C LYS A 111 -8.07 -15.13 -12.00
N PRO A 112 -7.27 -16.20 -12.14
CA PRO A 112 -5.82 -16.08 -12.30
C PRO A 112 -5.39 -15.31 -13.55
N GLU A 113 -6.27 -15.19 -14.55
CA GLU A 113 -6.02 -14.47 -15.80
C GLU A 113 -5.81 -12.96 -15.57
N ILE A 114 -6.48 -12.39 -14.55
CA ILE A 114 -6.36 -10.95 -14.20
C ILE A 114 -4.97 -10.62 -13.66
N LEU A 115 -4.30 -11.59 -13.03
CA LEU A 115 -2.98 -11.42 -12.45
C LEU A 115 -1.85 -11.72 -13.46
N GLU A 116 -2.19 -11.91 -14.74
CA GLU A 116 -1.27 -12.32 -15.80
C GLU A 116 -0.45 -13.59 -15.44
N VAL A 117 -0.99 -14.44 -14.54
CA VAL A 117 -0.39 -15.74 -14.20
C VAL A 117 -0.60 -16.75 -15.33
N GLY A 118 -1.39 -16.38 -16.34
CA GLY A 118 -1.60 -17.13 -17.57
C GLY A 118 -0.40 -17.06 -18.52
N HIS A 119 0.34 -18.18 -18.56
CA HIS A 119 1.30 -18.69 -19.57
C HIS A 119 2.63 -19.22 -19.00
N ALA A 120 2.68 -19.64 -17.74
CA ALA A 120 3.66 -20.65 -17.34
C ALA A 120 3.24 -21.99 -17.99
N LYS A 121 3.71 -22.20 -19.24
CA LYS A 121 3.49 -23.34 -20.12
C LYS A 121 3.47 -24.68 -19.36
N TYR A 122 2.43 -25.47 -19.65
CA TYR A 122 2.47 -26.93 -19.59
C TYR A 122 3.54 -27.47 -20.55
#